data_AF-A0A964XUZ8-F1
#
_entry.id   AF-A0A964XUZ8-F1
#
_cell.length_a   1.000
_cell.length_b   1.000
_cell.length_c   1.000
_cell.angle_alpha   90.00
_cell.angle_beta   90.00
_cell.angle_gamma   90.00
#
_symmetry.space_group_name_H-M   'P 1'
#
loop_
_entity.id
_entity.type
_entity.pdbx_description
1 polymer ?
#
loop_
_entity_poly.entity_id
_entity_poly.type
_entity_poly.pdbx_seq_one_letter_code
_entity_poly.pdbx_strand_id
1 'polypeptide(L)' 'MLKYDEMYERGTEALRTHYRDYGAWLSQQDETAMRARRDEAEVIFRRVGITFAVYGDKDEDGAGTERLIPFDLIPR' A
#
# COMPACT_ATOMS: atom_id res chain seq x y z
N MET A 1 -6.58 -21.70 -11.43
CA MET A 1 -5.54 -20.96 -12.18
C MET A 1 -4.67 -20.23 -11.16
N LEU A 2 -3.39 -20.60 -11.03
CA LEU A 2 -2.45 -19.86 -10.17
C LEU A 2 -2.24 -18.46 -10.76
N LYS A 3 -2.57 -17.42 -9.98
CA LYS A 3 -2.36 -16.01 -10.33
C LYS A 3 -0.86 -15.73 -10.46
N TYR A 4 -0.50 -14.75 -11.28
CA TYR A 4 0.87 -14.26 -11.35
C TYR A 4 1.16 -13.42 -10.11
N ASP A 5 2.35 -13.60 -9.56
CA ASP A 5 2.91 -12.78 -8.48
C ASP A 5 4.23 -12.17 -8.99
N GLU A 6 4.37 -10.88 -8.77
CA GLU A 6 5.48 -10.05 -9.21
C GLU A 6 6.79 -10.37 -8.47
N MET A 7 6.68 -10.75 -7.18
CA MET A 7 7.79 -10.99 -6.27
C MET A 7 8.16 -12.47 -6.19
N TYR A 8 7.15 -13.35 -6.19
CA TYR A 8 7.33 -14.79 -6.07
C TYR A 8 7.26 -15.52 -7.42
N GLU A 9 8.03 -16.60 -7.54
CA GLU A 9 7.93 -17.53 -8.66
C GLU A 9 6.63 -18.34 -8.56
N ARG A 10 5.97 -18.51 -9.71
CA ARG A 10 4.64 -19.12 -9.78
C ARG A 10 4.62 -20.52 -9.18
N GLY A 11 3.80 -20.71 -8.15
CA GLY A 11 3.62 -22.01 -7.50
C GLY A 11 4.75 -22.39 -6.54
N THR A 12 5.60 -21.45 -6.16
CA THR A 12 6.66 -21.63 -5.15
C THR A 12 6.69 -20.44 -4.19
N GLU A 13 7.42 -20.56 -3.09
CA GLU A 13 7.76 -19.44 -2.20
C GLU A 13 9.11 -18.79 -2.56
N ALA A 14 9.69 -19.14 -3.72
CA ALA A 14 10.98 -18.59 -4.14
C ALA A 14 10.81 -17.17 -4.68
N LEU A 15 11.69 -16.26 -4.24
CA LEU A 15 11.77 -14.90 -4.78
C LEU A 15 12.42 -14.90 -6.16
N ARG A 16 11.82 -14.13 -7.08
CA ARG A 16 12.42 -13.85 -8.38
C ARG A 16 13.71 -13.08 -8.20
N THR A 17 14.67 -13.30 -9.10
CA THR A 17 16.03 -12.74 -9.02
C THR A 17 16.04 -11.23 -8.76
N HIS A 18 15.18 -10.46 -9.43
CA HIS A 18 15.10 -9.00 -9.26
C HIS A 18 14.53 -8.54 -7.91
N TYR A 19 13.78 -9.39 -7.19
CA TYR A 19 13.25 -9.09 -5.85
C TYR A 19 14.11 -9.65 -4.71
N ARG A 20 15.21 -10.37 -4.97
CA ARG A 20 15.99 -11.02 -3.91
C ARG A 20 16.57 -10.03 -2.90
N ASP A 21 17.22 -8.99 -3.38
CA ASP A 21 17.83 -7.96 -2.52
C ASP A 21 16.76 -7.20 -1.72
N TYR A 22 15.65 -6.88 -2.39
CA TYR A 22 14.50 -6.24 -1.76
C TYR A 22 13.85 -7.14 -0.70
N GLY A 23 13.63 -8.41 -1.00
CA GLY A 23 13.04 -9.37 -0.07
C GLY A 23 13.94 -9.66 1.13
N ALA A 24 15.26 -9.69 0.93
CA ALA A 24 16.22 -9.79 2.02
C ALA A 24 16.21 -8.55 2.92
N TRP A 25 16.09 -7.35 2.35
CA TRP A 25 15.92 -6.12 3.13
C TRP A 25 14.57 -6.12 3.87
N LEU A 26 13.50 -6.54 3.21
CA LEU A 26 12.15 -6.58 3.76
C LEU A 26 12.05 -7.54 4.94
N SER A 27 12.68 -8.72 4.86
CA SER A 27 12.67 -9.71 5.94
C SER A 27 13.42 -9.27 7.20
N GLN A 28 14.28 -8.25 7.09
CA GLN A 28 15.02 -7.67 8.20
C GLN A 28 14.27 -6.50 8.86
N GLN A 29 13.12 -6.07 8.31
CA GLN A 29 12.37 -4.96 8.89
C GLN A 29 11.58 -5.40 10.12
N ASP A 30 11.60 -4.57 11.16
CA ASP A 30 10.76 -4.75 12.34
C ASP A 30 9.30 -4.41 12.02
N GLU A 31 8.37 -5.31 12.36
CA GLU A 31 6.94 -5.13 12.07
C GLU A 31 6.36 -3.89 12.75
N THR A 32 6.83 -3.56 13.95
CA THR A 32 6.36 -2.39 14.72
C THR A 32 6.81 -1.10 14.04
N ALA A 33 8.08 -1.06 13.61
CA ALA A 33 8.62 0.07 12.84
C ALA A 33 7.89 0.25 11.49
N MET A 34 7.54 -0.84 10.81
CA MET A 34 6.78 -0.79 9.55
C MET A 34 5.35 -0.28 9.74
N ARG A 35 4.67 -0.66 10.83
CA ARG A 35 3.35 -0.11 11.18
C ARG A 35 3.44 1.38 11.49
N ALA A 36 4.42 1.80 12.29
CA ALA A 36 4.62 3.22 12.59
C ALA A 36 4.85 4.06 11.32
N ARG A 37 5.67 3.56 10.37
CA ARG A 37 5.86 4.22 9.07
C ARG A 37 4.58 4.32 8.24
N ARG A 38 3.69 3.32 8.33
CA ARG A 38 2.38 3.36 7.66
C ARG A 38 1.50 4.46 8.23
N ASP A 39 1.42 4.55 9.55
CA ASP A 39 0.61 5.57 10.23
C ASP A 39 1.15 6.98 9.94
N GLU A 40 2.48 7.13 9.93
CA GLU A 40 3.14 8.39 9.62
C GLU A 40 2.89 8.83 8.17
N ALA A 41 2.99 7.89 7.22
CA ALA A 41 2.66 8.14 5.83
C ALA A 41 1.17 8.54 5.66
N GLU A 42 0.25 7.89 6.37
CA GLU A 42 -1.17 8.27 6.36
C GLU A 42 -1.39 9.72 6.81
N VAL A 43 -0.73 10.14 7.90
CA VAL A 43 -0.79 11.53 8.39
C VAL A 43 -0.23 12.49 7.33
N ILE A 44 0.86 12.13 6.65
CA ILE A 44 1.44 12.93 5.57
C ILE A 44 0.45 13.05 4.40
N PHE A 45 -0.16 11.95 3.95
CA PHE A 45 -1.14 11.97 2.85
C PHE A 45 -2.36 12.84 3.18
N ARG A 46 -2.85 12.79 4.43
CA ARG A 46 -3.93 13.69 4.91
C ARG A 46 -3.49 15.15 4.91
N ARG A 47 -2.24 15.45 5.26
CA ARG A 47 -1.72 16.84 5.32
C ARG A 47 -1.42 17.44 3.95
N VAL A 48 -0.93 16.64 3.01
CA VAL A 48 -0.58 17.09 1.65
C VAL A 48 -1.83 17.23 0.76
N GLY A 49 -2.99 16.75 1.22
CA GLY A 49 -4.24 16.85 0.46
C GLY A 49 -4.27 15.89 -0.73
N ILE A 50 -3.52 14.79 -0.66
CA ILE A 50 -3.60 13.70 -1.63
C ILE A 50 -4.85 12.89 -1.27
N THR A 51 -6.01 13.43 -1.63
CA THR A 51 -7.34 12.87 -1.40
C THR A 51 -8.04 12.68 -2.74
N PHE A 52 -8.94 11.70 -2.82
CA PHE A 52 -9.84 11.59 -3.97
C PHE A 52 -11.24 11.99 -3.55
N ALA A 53 -11.92 12.76 -4.41
CA ALA A 53 -13.34 13.00 -4.28
C ALA A 53 -14.10 11.72 -4.63
N VAL A 54 -14.85 11.17 -3.67
CA VAL A 54 -15.81 10.09 -3.94
C VAL A 54 -17.11 10.73 -4.39
N TYR A 55 -17.33 10.81 -5.71
CA TYR A 55 -18.64 11.12 -6.28
C TYR A 55 -19.42 9.81 -6.40
N GLY A 56 -20.19 9.48 -5.37
CA GLY A 56 -20.95 8.24 -5.30
C GLY A 56 -21.73 8.17 -3.99
N ASP A 57 -23.01 8.50 -4.09
CA ASP A 57 -24.09 8.22 -3.11
C ASP A 57 -24.35 9.23 -1.97
N LYS A 58 -23.90 10.49 -2.06
CA LYS A 58 -24.28 11.54 -1.08
C LYS A 58 -24.55 12.92 -1.67
N ASP A 59 -25.12 12.99 -2.87
CA ASP A 59 -25.56 14.25 -3.50
C ASP A 59 -26.94 14.73 -3.01
N GLU A 60 -27.25 14.57 -1.72
CA GLU A 60 -28.41 15.27 -1.11
C GLU A 60 -28.01 16.26 0.00
N ASP A 61 -26.82 16.14 0.63
CA ASP A 61 -26.42 16.99 1.77
C ASP A 61 -25.01 17.63 1.65
N GLY A 62 -24.51 17.85 0.43
CA GLY A 62 -23.42 18.82 0.17
C GLY A 62 -22.05 18.59 0.85
N ALA A 63 -21.79 17.41 1.41
CA ALA A 63 -20.51 17.07 2.03
C ALA A 63 -19.87 15.90 1.29
N GLY A 64 -19.15 16.21 0.20
CA GLY A 64 -18.26 15.26 -0.47
C GLY A 64 -17.32 14.65 0.56
N THR A 65 -17.49 13.36 0.84
CA THR A 65 -16.66 12.66 1.82
C THR A 65 -15.29 12.41 1.19
N GLU A 66 -14.32 13.29 1.47
CA GLU A 66 -12.94 13.09 1.05
C GLU A 66 -12.39 11.79 1.66
N ARG A 67 -11.84 10.90 0.82
CA ARG A 67 -11.17 9.67 1.26
C ARG A 67 -9.71 9.70 0.86
N LEU A 68 -8.86 9.15 1.73
CA LEU A 68 -7.44 8.93 1.45
C LEU A 68 -7.29 7.95 0.29
N ILE A 69 -6.35 8.20 -0.62
CA ILE A 69 -5.88 7.18 -1.57
C ILE A 69 -5.41 5.95 -0.77
N PRO A 70 -5.82 4.72 -1.12
CA PRO A 70 -5.10 3.55 -0.61
C PRO A 70 -3.67 3.56 -1.16
N PHE A 71 -2.68 3.51 -0.27
CA PHE A 71 -1.27 3.37 -0.62
C PHE A 71 -0.67 2.11 0.04
N ASP A 72 0.35 1.55 -0.60
CA ASP A 72 1.14 0.45 -0.06
C ASP A 72 2.59 0.91 0.13
N LEU A 73 3.22 0.49 1.22
CA LEU A 73 4.64 0.70 1.48
C LEU A 73 5.49 -0.32 0.73
N ILE A 74 4.91 -1.47 0.40
CA ILE A 74 5.56 -2.54 -0.33
C ILE A 74 5.15 -2.38 -1.81
N PRO A 75 6.11 -2.09 -2.71
CA PRO A 75 5.84 -2.11 -4.13
C PRO A 75 5.46 -3.54 -4.51
N ARG A 76 4.30 -3.69 -5.17
CA ARG A 76 3.87 -4.95 -5.76
C ARG A 76 4.31 -4.98 -7.22
#